data_AF-A0A661RWW9-F1
#
_entry.id   AF-A0A661RWW9-F1
#
_cell.length_a   1.000
_cell.length_b   1.000
_cell.length_c   1.000
_cell.angle_alpha   90.00
_cell.angle_beta   90.00
_cell.angle_gamma   90.00
#
_symmetry.space_group_name_H-M   'P 1'
#
loop_
_entity.id
_entity.type
_entity.pdbx_description
1 polymer ?
#
loop_
_entity_poly.entity_id
_entity_poly.type
_entity_poly.pdbx_seq_one_letter_code
_entity_poly.pdbx_strand_id
1 'polypeptide(L)'
;MYNTNVRGSFLKAILYSINALLLISIAYMCVQIFYKHFEKGIFQVDDMTPTNIQQIKKTESTEKDAFKNQYKKIINRNLFNVLLEKKEIQKNQNPIKDSFKNLKSTDLDLTLWGTVTGTIKTYAVIEDRKNKLQALYQIGDKVQGAIVKRILRDKVILTYDHQDYILESDIKLAPDTLSVT
;
A
#
# COMPACT_ATOMS: atom_id res chain seq x y z
N MET A 1 69.38 -2.03 28.55
CA MET A 1 68.38 -3.12 28.66
C MET A 1 67.05 -2.55 28.19
N TYR A 2 66.68 -2.73 26.91
CA TYR A 2 65.49 -2.10 26.34
C TYR A 2 64.23 -2.88 26.74
N ASN A 3 63.24 -2.15 27.27
CA ASN A 3 62.03 -2.69 27.89
C ASN A 3 61.05 -3.22 26.82
N THR A 4 61.04 -4.53 26.59
CA THR A 4 60.20 -5.22 25.59
C THR A 4 58.70 -5.19 25.95
N ASN A 5 58.34 -4.97 27.22
CA ASN A 5 56.95 -4.91 27.66
C ASN A 5 56.19 -3.71 27.07
N VAL A 6 56.87 -2.57 26.88
CA VAL A 6 56.25 -1.35 26.34
C VAL A 6 55.84 -1.55 24.88
N ARG A 7 56.66 -2.26 24.10
CA ARG A 7 56.43 -2.48 22.66
C ARG A 7 55.23 -3.39 22.39
N GLY A 8 54.95 -4.35 23.28
CA GLY A 8 53.79 -5.24 23.19
C GLY A 8 52.46 -4.57 23.52
N SER A 9 52.42 -3.67 24.50
CA SER A 9 51.20 -2.90 24.81
C SER A 9 50.84 -1.90 23.71
N PHE A 10 51.84 -1.27 23.08
CA PHE A 10 51.62 -0.38 21.93
C PHE A 10 51.05 -1.13 20.72
N LEU A 11 51.55 -2.33 20.41
CA LEU A 11 51.03 -3.12 19.29
C LEU A 11 49.56 -3.50 19.49
N LYS A 12 49.18 -3.90 20.72
CA LYS A 12 47.78 -4.20 21.06
C LYS A 12 46.89 -2.97 20.96
N ALA A 13 47.34 -1.83 21.47
CA ALA A 13 46.61 -0.57 21.36
C ALA A 13 46.36 -0.17 19.89
N ILE A 14 47.35 -0.34 19.02
CA ILE A 14 47.20 -0.10 17.58
C ILE A 14 46.16 -1.05 16.97
N LEU A 15 46.20 -2.34 17.29
CA LEU A 15 45.24 -3.33 16.78
C LEU A 15 43.80 -3.03 17.24
N TYR A 16 43.59 -2.65 18.50
CA TYR A 16 42.27 -2.27 19.00
C TYR A 16 41.75 -1.00 18.33
N SER A 17 42.60 0.01 18.13
CA SER A 17 42.23 1.24 17.44
C SER A 17 41.85 0.99 15.97
N ILE A 18 42.58 0.12 15.27
CA ILE A 18 42.24 -0.28 13.89
C ILE A 18 40.89 -1.02 13.85
N ASN A 19 40.67 -1.95 14.76
CA ASN A 19 39.41 -2.69 14.83
C ASN A 19 38.22 -1.77 15.15
N ALA A 20 38.40 -0.81 16.06
CA ALA A 20 37.39 0.19 16.39
C ALA A 20 37.05 1.06 15.18
N LEU A 21 38.06 1.51 14.43
CA LEU A 21 37.86 2.27 13.19
C LEU A 21 37.09 1.46 12.15
N LEU A 22 37.41 0.17 12.00
CA LEU A 22 36.75 -0.74 11.07
C LEU A 22 35.26 -0.91 11.42
N LEU A 23 34.94 -1.11 12.70
CA LEU A 23 33.57 -1.24 13.19
C LEU A 23 32.74 0.02 12.90
N ILE A 24 33.30 1.21 13.15
CA ILE A 24 32.65 2.49 12.87
C ILE A 24 32.40 2.65 11.36
N SER A 25 33.39 2.31 10.53
CA SER A 25 33.26 2.37 9.07
C SER A 25 32.18 1.43 8.54
N ILE A 26 32.08 0.21 9.07
CA ILE A 26 31.05 -0.76 8.68
C ILE A 26 29.66 -0.23 9.08
N ALA A 27 29.50 0.25 10.32
CA ALA A 27 28.23 0.80 10.80
C ALA A 27 27.77 2.01 9.95
N TYR A 28 28.69 2.92 9.61
CA TYR A 28 28.41 4.06 8.74
C TYR A 28 27.97 3.63 7.34
N MET A 29 28.65 2.63 6.75
CA MET A 29 28.30 2.10 5.42
C MET A 29 26.93 1.40 5.41
N CYS A 30 26.58 0.65 6.46
CA CYS A 30 25.27 0.00 6.59
C CYS A 30 24.12 1.03 6.52
N VAL A 31 24.25 2.13 7.25
CA VAL A 31 23.24 3.21 7.28
C VAL A 31 23.11 3.85 5.90
N GLN A 32 24.23 4.13 5.22
CA GLN A 32 24.24 4.71 3.88
C GLN A 32 23.59 3.80 2.82
N ILE A 33 23.85 2.50 2.88
CA ILE A 33 23.24 1.52 1.98
C ILE A 33 21.74 1.44 2.24
N PHE A 34 21.30 1.44 3.51
CA PHE A 34 19.89 1.41 3.87
C PHE A 34 19.14 2.60 3.27
N TYR A 35 19.63 3.84 3.47
CA TYR A 35 19.00 5.03 2.88
C TYR A 35 18.95 4.97 1.34
N LYS A 36 20.05 4.58 0.68
CA LYS A 36 20.09 4.49 -0.79
C LYS A 36 19.20 3.38 -1.37
N HIS A 37 19.02 2.28 -0.67
CA HIS A 37 18.22 1.15 -1.16
C HIS A 37 16.74 1.37 -0.92
N PHE A 38 16.38 2.09 0.15
CA PHE A 38 14.99 2.44 0.44
C PHE A 38 14.41 3.43 -0.58
N GLU A 39 15.22 4.34 -1.12
CA GLU A 39 14.76 5.32 -2.12
C GLU A 39 14.60 4.72 -3.53
N LYS A 40 15.44 3.75 -3.92
CA LYS A 40 15.46 3.21 -5.29
C LYS A 40 14.35 2.20 -5.59
N GLY A 41 13.60 1.75 -4.58
CA GLY A 41 12.51 0.79 -4.74
C GLY A 41 11.12 1.40 -4.98
N ILE A 42 10.96 2.73 -4.85
CA ILE A 42 9.62 3.35 -4.80
C ILE A 42 9.34 4.35 -5.93
N PHE A 43 10.34 5.01 -6.55
CA PHE A 43 10.08 5.90 -7.69
C PHE A 43 11.29 5.98 -8.65
N GLN A 44 11.36 5.07 -9.62
CA GLN A 44 11.91 5.42 -10.93
C GLN A 44 10.76 5.94 -11.78
N VAL A 45 10.54 7.24 -11.72
CA VAL A 45 9.85 7.94 -12.80
C VAL A 45 10.97 8.43 -13.70
N ASP A 46 11.08 7.85 -14.89
CA ASP A 46 11.97 8.37 -15.93
C ASP A 46 11.53 9.82 -16.20
N ASP A 47 12.39 10.78 -15.86
CA ASP A 47 12.21 12.18 -16.21
C ASP A 47 12.27 12.30 -17.75
N MET A 48 11.11 12.20 -18.40
CA MET A 48 10.94 12.63 -19.77
C MET A 48 11.18 14.14 -19.80
N THR A 49 12.30 14.53 -20.39
CA THR A 49 12.65 15.91 -20.67
C THR A 49 11.49 16.61 -21.39
N PRO A 50 11.01 17.78 -20.91
CA PRO A 50 10.02 18.53 -21.65
C PRO A 50 10.70 19.13 -22.89
N THR A 51 10.52 18.46 -24.03
CA THR A 51 10.77 19.04 -25.34
C THR A 51 10.03 20.36 -25.44
N ASN A 52 10.81 21.41 -25.72
CA ASN A 52 10.39 22.78 -25.97
C ASN A 52 9.15 22.85 -26.89
N ILE A 53 8.03 23.35 -26.38
CA ILE A 53 6.88 23.77 -27.19
C ILE A 53 6.64 25.27 -26.91
N GLN A 54 7.38 26.11 -27.62
CA GLN A 54 6.92 27.44 -28.03
C GLN A 54 6.43 27.26 -29.48
N GLN A 55 5.27 27.69 -29.96
CA GLN A 55 4.24 28.60 -29.48
C GLN A 55 3.03 28.35 -30.42
N ILE A 56 1.86 27.92 -29.91
CA ILE A 56 0.68 27.74 -30.78
C ILE A 56 -0.01 29.09 -30.94
N LYS A 57 0.00 29.59 -32.17
CA LYS A 57 -0.69 30.78 -32.66
C LYS A 57 -2.19 30.70 -32.33
N LYS A 58 -2.70 31.75 -31.67
CA LYS A 58 -4.11 31.97 -31.33
C LYS A 58 -4.95 32.08 -32.61
N THR A 59 -5.87 31.15 -32.82
CA THR A 59 -7.01 31.32 -33.74
C THR A 59 -8.28 31.21 -32.90
N GLU A 60 -8.88 32.35 -32.59
CA GLU A 60 -10.24 32.45 -32.08
C GLU A 60 -11.20 32.07 -33.21
N SER A 61 -11.83 30.90 -33.11
CA SER A 61 -13.18 30.60 -33.63
C SER A 61 -13.44 29.09 -33.62
N THR A 62 -13.62 28.49 -32.43
CA THR A 62 -14.43 27.26 -32.13
C THR A 62 -14.22 26.80 -30.67
N GLU A 63 -14.17 27.71 -29.70
CA GLU A 63 -13.79 27.32 -28.33
C GLU A 63 -14.84 26.44 -27.62
N LYS A 64 -16.14 26.64 -27.87
CA LYS A 64 -17.20 25.87 -27.19
C LYS A 64 -17.35 24.44 -27.70
N ASP A 65 -17.21 24.20 -29.00
CA ASP A 65 -17.40 22.87 -29.59
C ASP A 65 -16.14 22.01 -29.53
N ALA A 66 -14.96 22.63 -29.65
CA ALA A 66 -13.69 21.94 -29.43
C ALA A 66 -13.58 21.45 -27.98
N PHE A 67 -13.98 22.28 -27.00
CA PHE A 67 -13.97 21.91 -25.59
C PHE A 67 -14.87 20.70 -25.31
N LYS A 68 -16.13 20.69 -25.79
CA LYS A 68 -17.04 19.54 -25.62
C LYS A 68 -16.48 18.22 -26.18
N ASN A 69 -15.79 18.27 -27.31
CA ASN A 69 -15.22 17.07 -27.93
C ASN A 69 -14.01 16.53 -27.13
N GLN A 70 -13.27 17.38 -26.43
CA GLN A 70 -12.13 16.99 -25.58
C GLN A 70 -12.59 16.17 -24.36
N TYR A 71 -13.68 16.59 -23.70
CA TYR A 71 -14.24 15.85 -22.56
C TYR A 71 -15.00 14.58 -22.99
N LYS A 72 -15.42 14.48 -24.25
CA LYS A 72 -16.10 13.30 -24.78
C LYS A 72 -15.26 12.03 -24.61
N LYS A 73 -13.94 12.11 -24.71
CA LYS A 73 -13.04 10.97 -24.47
C LYS A 73 -13.04 10.52 -23.01
N ILE A 74 -13.21 11.45 -22.07
CA ILE A 74 -13.29 11.18 -20.62
C ILE A 74 -14.65 10.55 -20.30
N ILE A 75 -15.73 11.10 -20.87
CA ILE A 75 -17.11 10.58 -20.72
C ILE A 75 -17.24 9.17 -21.32
N ASN A 76 -16.73 8.96 -22.54
CA ASN A 76 -16.76 7.64 -23.21
C ASN A 76 -15.98 6.57 -22.45
N ARG A 77 -14.95 6.96 -21.69
CA ARG A 77 -14.17 6.03 -20.85
C ARG A 77 -14.84 5.69 -19.53
N ASN A 78 -15.93 6.38 -19.19
CA ASN A 78 -16.68 6.23 -17.95
C ASN A 78 -15.78 6.04 -16.71
N LEU A 79 -14.74 6.87 -16.57
CA LEU A 79 -13.68 6.71 -15.56
C LEU A 79 -14.20 6.76 -14.12
N PHE A 80 -15.38 7.37 -13.94
CA PHE A 80 -16.04 7.51 -12.65
C PHE A 80 -17.25 6.59 -12.51
N ASN A 81 -17.42 5.67 -13.47
CA ASN A 81 -18.49 4.68 -13.51
C ASN A 81 -19.88 5.30 -13.27
N VAL A 82 -20.08 6.51 -13.78
CA VAL A 82 -21.36 7.23 -13.71
C VAL A 82 -22.36 6.52 -14.61
N LEU A 83 -23.56 6.27 -14.11
CA LEU A 83 -24.64 5.66 -14.87
C LEU A 83 -25.18 6.72 -15.85
N LEU A 84 -24.64 6.73 -17.07
CA LEU A 84 -24.98 7.72 -18.12
C LEU A 84 -26.36 7.51 -18.74
N GLU A 85 -27.03 6.41 -18.39
CA GLU A 85 -28.44 6.20 -18.68
C GLU A 85 -29.20 6.07 -17.36
N LYS A 86 -30.37 6.72 -17.30
CA LYS A 86 -31.42 6.45 -16.31
C LYS A 86 -31.95 5.03 -16.56
N LYS A 87 -31.10 4.05 -16.28
CA LYS A 87 -31.52 2.67 -16.12
C LYS A 87 -32.30 2.68 -14.83
N GLU A 88 -33.59 2.43 -14.93
CA GLU A 88 -34.43 2.16 -13.77
C GLU A 88 -33.65 1.21 -12.87
N ILE A 89 -33.39 1.68 -11.66
CA ILE A 89 -32.67 0.93 -10.64
C ILE A 89 -33.60 -0.23 -10.30
N GLN A 90 -33.48 -1.34 -11.03
CA GLN A 90 -33.87 -2.64 -10.51
C GLN A 90 -32.89 -2.93 -9.38
N LYS A 91 -33.27 -2.43 -8.21
CA LYS A 91 -32.71 -2.72 -6.90
C LYS A 91 -32.99 -4.18 -6.59
N ASN A 92 -32.36 -5.09 -7.34
CA ASN A 92 -32.35 -6.50 -7.03
C ASN A 92 -30.94 -6.93 -6.66
N GLN A 93 -30.48 -6.40 -5.53
CA GLN A 93 -29.69 -7.19 -4.61
C GLN A 93 -30.37 -7.04 -3.27
N ASN A 94 -31.19 -8.05 -2.99
CA ASN A 94 -31.87 -8.34 -1.75
C ASN A 94 -31.05 -7.84 -0.55
N PRO A 95 -31.59 -6.98 0.35
CA PRO A 95 -30.95 -6.76 1.63
C PRO A 95 -30.90 -8.13 2.29
N ILE A 96 -29.69 -8.71 2.42
CA ILE A 96 -29.47 -9.92 3.21
C ILE A 96 -29.83 -9.51 4.63
N LYS A 97 -31.09 -9.73 4.96
CA LYS A 97 -31.71 -9.45 6.24
C LYS A 97 -31.64 -10.73 7.06
N ASP A 98 -30.46 -11.33 7.10
CA ASP A 98 -30.19 -12.53 7.87
C ASP A 98 -29.14 -12.17 8.91
N SER A 99 -29.64 -11.66 10.04
CA SER A 99 -29.06 -11.82 11.36
C SER A 99 -27.52 -11.72 11.45
N PHE A 100 -26.95 -10.58 11.08
CA PHE A 100 -25.59 -10.19 11.47
C PHE A 100 -25.55 -9.76 12.94
N LYS A 101 -26.00 -10.65 13.82
CA LYS A 101 -25.99 -10.45 15.25
C LYS A 101 -24.58 -10.75 15.74
N ASN A 102 -23.80 -9.70 15.99
CA ASN A 102 -22.61 -9.75 16.85
C ASN A 102 -21.65 -10.91 16.53
N LEU A 103 -20.96 -10.83 15.39
CA LEU A 103 -19.81 -11.71 15.15
C LEU A 103 -18.68 -11.23 16.06
N LYS A 104 -18.27 -12.05 17.04
CA LYS A 104 -17.13 -11.76 17.91
C LYS A 104 -15.88 -11.52 17.05
N SER A 105 -14.99 -10.64 17.52
CA SER A 105 -13.59 -10.68 17.05
C SER A 105 -13.13 -12.13 17.10
N THR A 106 -12.68 -12.64 15.97
CA THR A 106 -12.00 -13.94 15.90
C THR A 106 -10.83 -13.92 16.88
N ASP A 107 -10.55 -15.02 17.58
CA ASP A 107 -9.26 -15.22 18.30
C ASP A 107 -8.04 -15.21 17.34
N LEU A 108 -8.29 -15.03 16.05
CA LEU A 108 -7.30 -14.83 15.01
C LEU A 108 -6.76 -13.41 15.11
N ASP A 109 -5.47 -13.30 15.38
CA ASP A 109 -4.74 -12.03 15.46
C ASP A 109 -4.37 -11.59 14.04
N LEU A 110 -5.38 -11.08 13.33
CA LEU A 110 -5.31 -10.66 11.93
C LEU A 110 -5.62 -9.17 11.79
N THR A 111 -5.03 -8.54 10.79
CA THR A 111 -5.33 -7.15 10.43
C THR A 111 -5.56 -7.02 8.95
N LEU A 112 -6.71 -6.46 8.57
CA LEU A 112 -6.98 -6.10 7.19
C LEU A 112 -6.40 -4.70 6.93
N TRP A 113 -5.40 -4.64 6.06
CA TRP A 113 -4.79 -3.38 5.60
C TRP A 113 -5.55 -2.76 4.44
N GLY A 114 -6.27 -3.57 3.65
CA GLY A 114 -7.08 -3.06 2.56
C GLY A 114 -7.51 -4.12 1.58
N THR A 115 -8.35 -3.73 0.63
CA THR A 115 -8.82 -4.61 -0.45
C THR A 115 -8.59 -3.95 -1.80
N VAL A 116 -8.27 -4.75 -2.80
CA VAL A 116 -8.15 -4.36 -4.20
C VAL A 116 -9.25 -5.08 -4.95
N THR A 117 -10.34 -4.38 -5.26
CA THR A 117 -11.45 -4.91 -6.04
C THR A 117 -11.31 -4.46 -7.49
N GLY A 118 -11.18 -5.41 -8.43
CA GLY A 118 -11.14 -5.15 -9.86
C GLY A 118 -12.05 -6.10 -10.64
N THR A 119 -12.34 -5.77 -11.90
CA THR A 119 -13.23 -6.56 -12.77
C THR A 119 -12.70 -7.98 -13.03
N ILE A 120 -11.37 -8.16 -13.03
CA ILE A 120 -10.71 -9.41 -13.39
C ILE A 120 -10.16 -10.12 -12.14
N LYS A 121 -9.69 -9.36 -11.14
CA LYS A 121 -8.99 -9.90 -9.97
C LYS A 121 -9.37 -9.13 -8.72
N THR A 122 -9.53 -9.86 -7.62
CA THR A 122 -9.86 -9.28 -6.31
C THR A 122 -8.90 -9.85 -5.26
N TYR A 123 -8.30 -8.96 -4.48
CA TYR A 123 -7.31 -9.30 -3.46
C TYR A 123 -7.60 -8.59 -2.14
N ALA A 124 -7.24 -9.23 -1.04
CA ALA A 124 -7.18 -8.63 0.29
C ALA A 124 -5.75 -8.61 0.78
N VAL A 125 -5.32 -7.51 1.38
CA VAL A 125 -4.03 -7.39 2.04
C VAL A 125 -4.24 -7.64 3.52
N ILE A 126 -3.84 -8.82 3.99
CA ILE A 126 -4.05 -9.27 5.37
C ILE A 126 -2.69 -9.48 6.01
N GLU A 127 -2.54 -8.98 7.23
CA GLU A 127 -1.41 -9.28 8.09
C GLU A 127 -1.77 -10.35 9.11
N ASP A 128 -0.92 -11.36 9.19
CA ASP A 128 -0.85 -12.30 10.30
C ASP A 128 0.04 -11.70 11.39
N ARG A 129 -0.55 -11.18 12.47
CA ARG A 129 0.20 -10.53 13.56
C ARG A 129 1.02 -11.51 14.40
N LYS A 130 0.65 -12.81 14.43
CA LYS A 130 1.46 -13.85 15.11
C LYS A 130 2.80 -14.02 14.42
N ASN A 131 2.78 -14.03 13.08
CA ASN A 131 3.98 -14.22 12.25
C ASN A 131 4.58 -12.89 11.74
N LYS A 132 3.93 -11.75 12.02
CA LYS A 132 4.23 -10.42 11.47
C LYS A 132 4.42 -10.45 9.95
N LEU A 133 3.53 -11.17 9.27
CA LEU A 133 3.59 -11.40 7.82
C LEU A 133 2.40 -10.73 7.14
N GLN A 134 2.67 -9.77 6.25
CA GLN A 134 1.68 -9.14 5.38
C GLN A 134 1.73 -9.77 3.99
N ALA A 135 0.60 -10.25 3.50
CA ALA A 135 0.50 -10.88 2.18
C ALA A 135 -0.82 -10.54 1.47
N LEU A 136 -0.87 -10.82 0.16
CA LEU A 136 -2.10 -10.73 -0.64
C LEU A 136 -2.81 -12.08 -0.63
N TYR A 137 -4.12 -12.04 -0.38
CA TYR A 137 -5.00 -13.20 -0.34
C TYR A 137 -6.14 -13.06 -1.34
N GLN A 138 -6.50 -14.16 -1.97
CA GLN A 138 -7.64 -14.33 -2.86
C GLN A 138 -8.72 -15.18 -2.20
N ILE A 139 -9.90 -15.24 -2.83
CA ILE A 139 -10.98 -16.14 -2.41
C ILE A 139 -10.48 -17.59 -2.46
N GLY A 140 -10.66 -18.32 -1.36
CA GLY A 140 -10.19 -19.69 -1.18
C GLY A 140 -8.85 -19.81 -0.45
N ASP A 141 -8.08 -18.72 -0.33
CA ASP A 141 -6.80 -18.77 0.37
C ASP A 141 -6.98 -18.94 1.87
N LYS A 142 -5.97 -19.55 2.51
CA LYS A 142 -5.98 -19.86 3.94
C LYS A 142 -5.03 -18.93 4.71
N VAL A 143 -5.52 -18.34 5.80
CA VAL A 143 -4.75 -17.49 6.72
C VAL A 143 -5.08 -17.85 8.17
N GLN A 144 -4.07 -18.19 8.98
CA GLN A 144 -4.22 -18.69 10.36
C GLN A 144 -5.32 -19.75 10.56
N GLY A 145 -5.55 -20.62 9.58
CA GLY A 145 -6.61 -21.64 9.68
C GLY A 145 -7.97 -21.23 9.10
N ALA A 146 -8.20 -19.94 8.85
CA ALA A 146 -9.42 -19.43 8.23
C ALA A 146 -9.30 -19.37 6.71
N ILE A 147 -10.43 -19.53 6.01
CA ILE A 147 -10.52 -19.48 4.54
C ILE A 147 -11.17 -18.16 4.13
N VAL A 148 -10.57 -17.47 3.16
CA VAL A 148 -11.17 -16.26 2.58
C VAL A 148 -12.38 -16.64 1.74
N LYS A 149 -13.58 -16.35 2.24
CA LYS A 149 -14.85 -16.66 1.56
C LYS A 149 -15.25 -15.57 0.57
N ARG A 150 -15.06 -14.30 0.94
CA ARG A 150 -15.43 -13.15 0.10
C ARG A 150 -14.61 -11.92 0.45
N ILE A 151 -14.25 -11.14 -0.56
CA ILE A 151 -13.56 -9.86 -0.41
C ILE A 151 -14.53 -8.76 -0.84
N LEU A 152 -14.82 -7.82 0.05
CA LEU A 152 -15.65 -6.65 -0.18
C LEU A 152 -14.77 -5.40 -0.08
N ARG A 153 -15.27 -4.24 -0.53
CA ARG A 153 -14.47 -3.00 -0.60
C ARG A 153 -13.87 -2.60 0.76
N ASP A 154 -14.62 -2.79 1.83
CA ASP A 154 -14.30 -2.32 3.19
C ASP A 154 -14.01 -3.45 4.19
N LYS A 155 -14.28 -4.71 3.81
CA LYS A 155 -14.21 -5.85 4.72
C LYS A 155 -13.97 -7.16 4.00
N VAL A 156 -13.49 -8.15 4.72
CA VAL A 156 -13.28 -9.51 4.22
C VAL A 156 -14.09 -10.47 5.06
N ILE A 157 -14.73 -11.44 4.41
CA ILE A 157 -15.43 -12.53 5.09
C ILE A 157 -14.53 -13.74 5.11
N LEU A 158 -14.25 -14.23 6.31
CA LEU A 158 -13.44 -15.39 6.59
C LEU A 158 -14.33 -16.51 7.12
N THR A 159 -14.07 -17.75 6.76
CA THR A 159 -14.68 -18.92 7.41
C THR A 159 -13.64 -19.59 8.28
N TYR A 160 -13.92 -19.72 9.57
CA TYR A 160 -13.08 -20.40 10.56
C TYR A 160 -13.95 -21.32 11.41
N ASP A 161 -13.55 -22.57 11.62
CA ASP A 161 -14.32 -23.55 12.40
C ASP A 161 -15.81 -23.62 11.99
N HIS A 162 -16.07 -23.68 10.68
CA HIS A 162 -17.41 -23.71 10.08
C HIS A 162 -18.31 -22.48 10.33
N GLN A 163 -17.77 -21.40 10.91
CA GLN A 163 -18.48 -20.14 11.14
C GLN A 163 -17.88 -19.01 10.29
N ASP A 164 -18.73 -18.09 9.85
CA ASP A 164 -18.31 -16.92 9.07
C ASP A 164 -18.00 -15.74 10.01
N TYR A 165 -16.88 -15.07 9.77
CA TYR A 165 -16.40 -13.91 10.50
C TYR A 165 -16.12 -12.76 9.55
N ILE A 166 -16.30 -11.54 10.04
CA ILE A 166 -16.02 -10.31 9.29
C ILE A 166 -14.71 -9.73 9.83
N LEU A 167 -13.76 -9.51 8.94
CA LEU A 167 -12.53 -8.77 9.20
C LEU A 167 -12.69 -7.38 8.59
N GLU A 168 -12.81 -6.36 9.43
CA GLU A 168 -12.88 -4.96 9.03
C GLU A 168 -11.49 -4.36 8.92
N SER A 169 -11.36 -3.30 8.11
CA SER A 169 -10.09 -2.59 7.97
C SER A 169 -9.81 -1.75 9.21
N ASP A 170 -8.65 -1.94 9.83
CA ASP A 170 -8.18 -1.17 10.98
C ASP A 170 -7.63 0.22 10.59
N ILE A 171 -7.76 0.63 9.32
CA ILE A 171 -7.39 1.98 8.89
C ILE A 171 -8.28 2.99 9.64
N LYS A 172 -7.75 3.55 10.72
CA LYS A 172 -8.24 4.80 11.30
C LYS A 172 -8.05 5.88 10.26
N LEU A 173 -9.07 6.12 9.44
CA LEU A 173 -9.20 7.37 8.70
C LEU A 173 -9.08 8.48 9.75
N ALA A 174 -8.02 9.29 9.65
CA ALA A 174 -7.82 10.40 10.55
C ALA A 174 -9.11 11.24 10.61
N PRO A 175 -9.57 11.67 11.80
CA PRO A 175 -10.74 12.53 11.88
C PRO A 175 -10.45 13.79 11.05
N ASP A 176 -11.38 14.14 10.16
CA ASP A 176 -11.31 15.31 9.29
C ASP A 176 -10.84 16.55 10.07
N THR A 177 -9.55 16.88 9.96
CA THR A 177 -9.03 18.19 10.36
C THR A 177 -9.40 19.18 9.27
N LEU A 178 -10.69 19.47 9.14
CA LEU A 178 -11.21 20.63 8.43
C LEU A 178 -12.14 21.39 9.36
N SER A 179 -11.57 21.93 10.44
CA SER A 179 -12.07 23.18 10.99
C SER A 179 -11.70 24.28 9.99
N VAL A 180 -12.63 24.54 9.07
CA VAL A 180 -12.63 25.79 8.30
C VAL A 180 -12.76 26.91 9.33
N THR A 181 -11.70 27.71 9.46
CA THR A 181 -11.76 29.05 10.07
C THR A 181 -12.14 30.05 8.99
#